data_AF-A0A3D0Y860-F1
#
_entry.id   AF-A0A3D0Y860-F1
#
_cell.length_a   1.000
_cell.length_b   1.000
_cell.length_c   1.000
_cell.angle_alpha   90.00
_cell.angle_beta   90.00
_cell.angle_gamma   90.00
#
_symmetry.space_group_name_H-M   'P 1'
#
loop_
_entity.id
_entity.type
_entity.pdbx_description
1 polymer ?
#
loop_
_entity_poly.entity_id
_entity_poly.type
_entity_poly.pdbx_seq_one_letter_code
_entity_poly.pdbx_strand_id
1 'polypeptide(L)'
;MEILGRKGLSGIVKCFLDLIFLGGIGIFVSLPWSLAWCFKNVVQIGDGYYIFLLILLYITGFFGLVIVYEMRKIFNNLNDKSPFVMSTVKSLNRMALSSFIISVGYGVKIVVLNSFFTMIIMMVFVMAGFFSLILAEVFRQAVLVKEENDLTV
;
A
#
# COMPACT_ATOMS: atom_id res chain seq x y z
N MET A 1 -3.81 1.94 30.06
CA MET A 1 -4.91 2.03 29.07
C MET A 1 -4.80 0.86 28.09
N GLU A 2 -5.60 -0.20 28.27
CA GLU A 2 -5.63 -1.42 27.42
C GLU A 2 -6.36 -1.21 26.08
N ILE A 3 -6.13 -0.09 25.39
CA ILE A 3 -6.80 0.22 24.12
C ILE A 3 -6.18 -0.62 22.96
N LEU A 4 -4.98 -1.16 23.19
CA LEU A 4 -4.17 -1.98 22.27
C LEU A 4 -4.19 -3.48 22.61
N GLY A 5 -5.23 -3.98 23.29
CA GLY A 5 -5.39 -5.41 23.55
C GLY A 5 -5.92 -6.17 22.33
N ARG A 6 -5.55 -7.45 22.22
CA ARG A 6 -5.96 -8.41 21.16
C ARG A 6 -7.48 -8.55 20.95
N LYS A 7 -8.28 -8.10 21.92
CA LYS A 7 -9.76 -8.06 21.91
C LYS A 7 -10.35 -6.65 21.70
N GLY A 8 -9.53 -5.63 21.44
CA GLY A 8 -9.94 -4.24 21.25
C GLY A 8 -9.80 -3.75 19.80
N LEU A 9 -9.45 -2.47 19.62
CA LEU A 9 -9.36 -1.77 18.33
C LEU A 9 -8.39 -2.42 17.33
N SER A 10 -7.25 -2.93 17.79
CA SER A 10 -6.23 -3.52 16.90
C SER A 10 -6.74 -4.79 16.20
N GLY A 11 -7.57 -5.59 16.87
CA GLY A 11 -8.20 -6.78 16.26
C GLY A 11 -9.24 -6.43 15.20
N ILE A 12 -10.06 -5.41 15.45
CA ILE A 12 -11.08 -4.93 14.51
C ILE A 12 -10.42 -4.37 13.25
N VAL A 13 -9.41 -3.51 13.41
CA VAL A 13 -8.68 -2.92 12.30
C VAL A 13 -7.99 -4.02 11.48
N LYS A 14 -7.40 -5.03 12.12
CA LYS A 14 -6.82 -6.18 11.42
C LYS A 14 -7.86 -6.95 10.60
N CYS A 15 -9.04 -7.23 11.17
CA CYS A 15 -10.13 -7.87 10.43
C CYS A 15 -10.53 -7.07 9.19
N PHE A 16 -10.63 -5.74 9.34
CA PHE A 16 -10.94 -4.84 8.22
C PHE A 16 -9.85 -4.84 7.15
N LEU A 17 -8.57 -4.83 7.53
CA LEU A 17 -7.44 -4.97 6.60
C LEU A 17 -7.43 -6.32 5.88
N ASP A 18 -7.79 -7.41 6.56
CA ASP A 18 -7.90 -8.74 5.97
C ASP A 18 -9.01 -8.78 4.91
N LEU A 19 -10.15 -8.12 5.17
CA LEU A 19 -11.23 -7.95 4.20
C LEU A 19 -10.81 -7.12 2.99
N ILE A 20 -10.11 -6.00 3.20
CA ILE A 20 -9.57 -5.18 2.10
C ILE A 20 -8.58 -6.00 1.26
N PHE A 21 -7.72 -6.78 1.91
CA PHE A 21 -6.75 -7.61 1.21
C PHE A 21 -7.44 -8.69 0.37
N LEU A 22 -8.41 -9.40 0.95
CA LEU A 22 -9.19 -10.42 0.23
C LEU A 22 -10.00 -9.82 -0.93
N GLY A 23 -10.66 -8.68 -0.70
CA GLY A 23 -11.37 -7.93 -1.74
C GLY A 23 -10.43 -7.46 -2.84
N GLY A 24 -9.25 -6.95 -2.48
CA GLY A 24 -8.21 -6.53 -3.42
C GLY A 24 -7.73 -7.68 -4.31
N ILE A 25 -7.52 -8.87 -3.77
CA ILE A 25 -7.19 -10.07 -4.55
C ILE A 25 -8.34 -10.42 -5.51
N GLY A 26 -9.58 -10.37 -5.03
CA GLY A 26 -10.77 -10.61 -5.86
C GLY A 26 -10.85 -9.64 -7.05
N ILE A 27 -10.58 -8.36 -6.83
CA ILE A 27 -10.52 -7.33 -7.88
C ILE A 27 -9.34 -7.61 -8.83
N PHE A 28 -8.18 -7.99 -8.31
CA PHE A 28 -6.99 -8.27 -9.10
C PHE A 28 -7.16 -9.47 -10.05
N VAL A 29 -7.84 -10.52 -9.58
CA VAL A 29 -8.15 -11.71 -10.39
C VAL A 29 -9.25 -11.43 -11.42
N SER A 30 -10.25 -10.61 -11.04
CA SER A 30 -11.36 -10.22 -11.94
C SER A 30 -11.03 -9.05 -12.87
N LEU A 31 -9.82 -8.49 -12.76
CA LEU A 31 -9.34 -7.34 -13.54
C LEU A 31 -9.42 -7.53 -15.07
N PRO A 32 -9.05 -8.67 -15.68
CA PRO A 32 -9.10 -8.81 -17.14
C PRO A 32 -10.55 -8.86 -17.63
N TRP A 33 -11.45 -9.49 -16.87
CA TRP A 33 -12.88 -9.53 -17.16
C TRP A 33 -13.54 -8.15 -16.99
N SER A 34 -13.24 -7.48 -15.88
CA SER A 34 -13.79 -6.15 -15.57
C SER A 34 -13.34 -5.10 -16.58
N LEU A 35 -12.07 -5.14 -16.99
CA LEU A 35 -11.54 -4.22 -17.98
C LEU A 35 -12.13 -4.51 -19.37
N ALA A 36 -12.26 -5.77 -19.77
CA ALA A 36 -12.90 -6.15 -21.02
C ALA A 36 -14.37 -5.68 -21.08
N TRP A 37 -15.11 -5.81 -19.97
CA TRP A 37 -16.49 -5.33 -19.88
C TRP A 37 -16.59 -3.80 -19.96
N CYS A 38 -15.67 -3.07 -19.31
CA CYS A 38 -15.65 -1.61 -19.32
C CYS A 38 -15.32 -1.04 -20.70
N PHE A 39 -14.34 -1.62 -21.41
CA PHE A 39 -14.01 -1.23 -22.78
C PHE A 39 -15.16 -1.51 -23.75
N LYS A 40 -15.87 -2.62 -23.59
CA LYS A 40 -17.01 -2.95 -24.45
C LYS A 40 -18.18 -1.97 -24.31
N ASN A 41 -18.45 -1.47 -23.10
CA ASN A 41 -19.67 -0.71 -22.81
C ASN A 41 -19.47 0.80 -22.66
N VAL A 42 -18.28 1.28 -22.29
CA VAL A 42 -18.07 2.67 -21.84
C VAL A 42 -17.02 3.42 -22.67
N VAL A 43 -16.01 2.72 -23.19
CA VAL A 43 -14.78 3.37 -23.66
C VAL A 43 -14.41 2.87 -25.07
N GLN A 44 -14.74 3.65 -26.11
CA GLN A 44 -14.26 3.44 -27.49
C GLN A 44 -12.82 3.99 -27.67
N ILE A 45 -11.89 3.58 -26.80
CA ILE A 45 -10.47 3.91 -26.96
C ILE A 45 -9.82 2.81 -27.81
N GLY A 46 -9.00 3.19 -28.79
CA GLY A 46 -8.38 2.26 -29.74
C GLY A 46 -7.61 1.11 -29.07
N ASP A 47 -7.65 -0.06 -29.70
CA ASP A 47 -7.17 -1.35 -29.18
C ASP A 47 -5.74 -1.32 -28.59
N GLY A 48 -4.88 -0.41 -29.06
CA GLY A 48 -3.49 -0.29 -28.57
C GLY A 48 -3.36 0.11 -27.10
N TYR A 49 -4.33 0.81 -26.51
CA TYR A 49 -4.25 1.27 -25.12
C TYR A 49 -4.76 0.25 -24.10
N TYR A 50 -5.52 -0.75 -24.55
CA TYR A 50 -6.07 -1.79 -23.68
C TYR A 50 -4.96 -2.56 -22.97
N ILE A 51 -3.98 -3.05 -23.74
CA ILE A 51 -2.84 -3.81 -23.22
C ILE A 51 -2.00 -2.96 -22.27
N PHE A 52 -1.75 -1.69 -22.62
CA PHE A 52 -1.01 -0.77 -21.77
C PHE A 52 -1.69 -0.54 -20.42
N LEU A 53 -3.00 -0.26 -20.42
CA LEU A 53 -3.78 -0.04 -19.20
C LEU A 53 -3.89 -1.31 -18.36
N LEU A 54 -4.05 -2.47 -19.00
CA LEU A 54 -4.09 -3.76 -18.32
C LEU A 54 -2.76 -4.02 -17.59
N ILE A 55 -1.63 -3.91 -18.29
CA ILE A 55 -0.29 -4.09 -17.69
C ILE A 55 -0.09 -3.10 -16.54
N LEU A 56 -0.44 -1.82 -16.75
CA LEU A 56 -0.30 -0.80 -15.73
C LEU A 56 -1.11 -1.13 -14.48
N LEU A 57 -2.38 -1.52 -14.62
CA LEU A 57 -3.25 -1.90 -13.51
C LEU A 57 -2.77 -3.17 -12.80
N TYR A 58 -2.21 -4.14 -13.52
CA TYR A 58 -1.60 -5.31 -12.90
C TYR A 58 -0.36 -4.94 -12.07
N ILE A 59 0.50 -4.06 -12.59
CA ILE A 59 1.68 -3.61 -11.85
C ILE A 59 1.25 -2.80 -10.62
N THR A 60 0.44 -1.76 -10.78
CA THR A 60 0.03 -0.89 -9.66
C THR A 60 -0.85 -1.65 -8.67
N GLY A 61 -1.72 -2.55 -9.13
CA GLY A 61 -2.53 -3.42 -8.29
C GLY A 61 -1.69 -4.39 -7.45
N PHE A 62 -0.63 -4.97 -8.03
CA PHE A 62 0.29 -5.83 -7.29
C PHE A 62 0.99 -5.05 -6.17
N PHE A 63 1.53 -3.87 -6.47
CA PHE A 63 2.15 -3.02 -5.45
C PHE A 63 1.14 -2.51 -4.41
N GLY A 64 -0.11 -2.27 -4.80
CA GLY A 64 -1.20 -1.95 -3.87
C GLY A 64 -1.46 -3.09 -2.88
N LEU A 65 -1.50 -4.33 -3.35
CA LEU A 65 -1.61 -5.51 -2.49
C LEU A 65 -0.40 -5.64 -1.54
N VAL A 66 0.81 -5.36 -2.03
CA VAL A 66 2.02 -5.34 -1.19
C VAL A 66 1.89 -4.30 -0.07
N ILE A 67 1.39 -3.09 -0.36
CA ILE A 67 1.16 -2.06 0.66
C ILE A 67 0.21 -2.57 1.75
N VAL A 68 -0.94 -3.13 1.36
CA VAL A 68 -1.92 -3.68 2.32
C VAL A 68 -1.30 -4.81 3.15
N TYR A 69 -0.51 -5.69 2.53
CA TYR A 69 0.19 -6.77 3.22
C TYR A 69 1.18 -6.25 4.26
N GLU A 70 2.00 -5.26 3.92
CA GLU A 70 2.95 -4.65 4.86
C GLU A 70 2.20 -3.91 5.99
N MET A 71 1.07 -3.26 5.71
CA MET A 71 0.21 -2.70 6.76
C MET A 71 -0.29 -3.77 7.72
N ARG A 72 -0.74 -4.92 7.22
CA ARG A 72 -1.15 -6.06 8.07
C ARG A 72 -0.02 -6.51 8.99
N LYS A 73 1.21 -6.53 8.50
CA LYS A 73 2.39 -6.90 9.27
C LYS A 73 2.70 -5.90 10.40
N ILE A 74 2.57 -4.60 10.12
CA ILE A 74 2.71 -3.55 11.15
C ILE A 74 1.66 -3.72 12.26
N PHE A 75 0.39 -3.96 11.88
CA PHE A 75 -0.68 -4.21 12.84
C PHE A 75 -0.47 -5.51 13.65
N ASN A 76 0.11 -6.55 13.03
CA ASN A 76 0.48 -7.76 13.74
C ASN A 76 1.52 -7.50 14.84
N ASN A 77 2.59 -6.77 14.51
CA ASN A 77 3.64 -6.40 15.46
C ASN A 77 3.08 -5.53 16.59
N LEU A 78 2.17 -4.63 16.27
CA LEU A 78 1.49 -3.79 17.25
C LEU A 78 0.62 -4.62 18.23
N ASN A 79 -0.07 -5.62 17.71
CA ASN A 79 -0.92 -6.52 18.51
C ASN A 79 -0.10 -7.49 19.38
N ASP A 80 1.14 -7.80 18.98
CA ASP A 80 2.09 -8.60 19.76
C ASP A 80 2.83 -7.77 20.83
N LYS A 81 2.35 -6.54 21.10
CA LYS A 81 2.93 -5.56 22.05
C LYS A 81 4.39 -5.19 21.75
N SER A 82 4.89 -5.48 20.55
CA SER A 82 6.24 -5.12 20.10
C SER A 82 6.18 -4.19 18.86
N PRO A 83 5.64 -2.96 18.99
CA PRO A 83 5.53 -2.03 17.86
C PRO A 83 6.90 -1.56 17.35
N PHE A 84 7.83 -1.35 18.29
CA PHE A 84 9.20 -0.90 18.03
C PHE A 84 10.11 -2.09 17.77
N VAL A 85 9.97 -2.66 16.57
CA VAL A 85 10.85 -3.70 16.04
C VAL A 85 11.37 -3.28 14.68
N MET A 86 12.59 -3.69 14.35
CA MET A 86 13.21 -3.37 13.06
C MET A 86 12.39 -3.91 11.86
N SER A 87 11.56 -4.94 12.08
CA SER A 87 10.65 -5.46 11.05
C SER A 87 9.55 -4.45 10.67
N THR A 88 9.05 -3.63 11.61
CA THR A 88 8.09 -2.54 11.35
C THR A 88 8.72 -1.47 10.47
N VAL A 89 9.96 -1.07 10.77
CA VAL A 89 10.75 -0.11 9.97
C VAL A 89 10.92 -0.60 8.53
N LYS A 90 11.32 -1.87 8.36
CA LYS A 90 11.46 -2.48 7.02
C LYS A 90 10.13 -2.51 6.26
N SER A 91 9.02 -2.77 6.95
CA SER A 91 7.69 -2.80 6.35
C SER A 91 7.27 -1.40 5.86
N LEU A 92 7.51 -0.36 6.67
CA LEU A 92 7.26 1.03 6.29
C LEU A 92 8.10 1.48 5.08
N ASN A 93 9.39 1.11 5.05
CA ASN A 93 10.24 1.39 3.89
C ASN A 93 9.75 0.68 2.61
N ARG A 94 9.25 -0.55 2.72
CA ARG A 94 8.67 -1.27 1.58
C ARG A 94 7.35 -0.65 1.11
N MET A 95 6.53 -0.15 2.02
CA MET A 95 5.34 0.64 1.67
C MET A 95 5.69 1.94 0.96
N ALA A 96 6.73 2.65 1.43
CA ALA A 96 7.22 3.86 0.79
C ALA A 96 7.67 3.58 -0.66
N LEU A 97 8.53 2.59 -0.84
CA LEU A 97 9.04 2.19 -2.15
C LEU A 97 7.90 1.77 -3.09
N SER A 98 6.95 0.95 -2.61
CA SER A 98 5.79 0.52 -3.38
C SER A 98 4.92 1.71 -3.82
N SER A 99 4.71 2.69 -2.93
CA SER A 99 3.95 3.90 -3.25
C SER A 99 4.64 4.76 -4.31
N PHE A 100 5.97 4.88 -4.26
CA PHE A 100 6.73 5.57 -5.30
C PHE A 100 6.66 4.85 -6.65
N ILE A 101 6.75 3.51 -6.67
CA ILE A 101 6.60 2.73 -7.90
C ILE A 101 5.22 2.94 -8.52
N ILE A 102 4.16 2.94 -7.71
CA ILE A 102 2.80 3.22 -8.17
C ILE A 102 2.71 4.65 -8.74
N SER A 103 3.29 5.62 -8.05
CA SER A 103 3.31 7.01 -8.51
C SER A 103 4.02 7.17 -9.86
N VAL A 104 5.18 6.54 -10.04
CA VAL A 104 5.90 6.54 -11.33
C VAL A 104 5.05 5.88 -12.42
N GLY A 105 4.39 4.75 -12.12
CA GLY A 105 3.46 4.10 -13.05
C GLY A 105 2.35 5.03 -13.53
N TYR A 106 1.69 5.75 -12.62
CA TYR A 106 0.67 6.74 -12.99
C TYR A 106 1.26 7.98 -13.67
N GLY A 107 2.51 8.35 -13.38
CA GLY A 107 3.24 9.38 -14.11
C GLY A 107 3.40 9.04 -15.59
N VAL A 108 3.81 7.80 -15.90
CA VAL A 108 3.88 7.31 -17.30
C VAL A 108 2.48 7.33 -17.94
N LYS A 109 1.43 6.95 -17.18
CA LYS A 109 0.05 7.01 -17.67
C LYS A 109 -0.35 8.42 -18.09
N ILE A 110 -0.01 9.45 -17.30
CA ILE A 110 -0.40 10.84 -17.58
C ILE A 110 0.19 11.33 -18.90
N VAL A 111 1.43 10.92 -19.22
CA VAL A 111 2.09 11.28 -20.50
C VAL A 111 1.40 10.63 -21.70
N VAL A 112 0.93 9.39 -21.54
CA VAL A 112 0.25 8.63 -22.62
C VAL A 112 -1.22 9.02 -22.75
N LEU A 113 -1.94 9.15 -21.64
CA LEU A 113 -3.38 9.38 -21.57
C LEU A 113 -3.70 10.29 -20.38
N ASN A 114 -3.68 11.60 -20.65
CA ASN A 114 -3.85 12.61 -19.62
C ASN A 114 -5.28 12.58 -19.05
N SER A 115 -5.39 12.46 -17.74
CA SER A 115 -6.65 12.53 -17.00
C SER A 115 -6.43 13.26 -15.68
N PHE A 116 -7.26 14.26 -15.38
CA PHE A 116 -7.16 15.04 -14.15
C PHE A 116 -7.19 14.15 -12.89
N PHE A 117 -8.00 13.08 -12.92
CA PHE A 117 -8.09 12.13 -11.82
C PHE A 117 -6.77 11.38 -11.57
N THR A 118 -6.02 11.06 -12.63
CA THR A 118 -4.74 10.35 -12.51
C THR A 118 -3.65 11.21 -11.89
N MET A 119 -3.67 12.53 -12.11
CA MET A 119 -2.76 13.46 -11.43
C MET A 119 -3.00 13.48 -9.92
N ILE A 120 -4.26 13.51 -9.50
CA ILE A 120 -4.62 13.46 -8.07
C ILE A 120 -4.12 12.15 -7.45
N ILE A 121 -4.39 11.01 -8.09
CA ILE A 121 -3.92 9.69 -7.61
C ILE A 121 -2.40 9.68 -7.48
N MET A 122 -1.68 10.14 -8.51
CA MET A 122 -0.22 10.21 -8.50
C MET A 122 0.29 11.01 -7.30
N MET A 123 -0.26 12.21 -7.06
CA MET A 123 0.14 13.06 -5.94
C MET A 123 -0.13 12.39 -4.59
N VAL A 124 -1.28 11.74 -4.41
CA VAL A 124 -1.61 11.00 -3.18
C VAL A 124 -0.58 9.91 -2.90
N PHE A 125 -0.17 9.15 -3.93
CA PHE A 125 0.85 8.11 -3.76
C PHE A 125 2.25 8.69 -3.49
N VAL A 126 2.61 9.84 -4.07
CA VAL A 126 3.86 10.55 -3.70
C VAL A 126 3.83 10.92 -2.23
N MET A 127 2.74 11.56 -1.77
CA MET A 127 2.58 11.97 -0.37
C MET A 127 2.63 10.77 0.57
N ALA A 128 1.93 9.68 0.24
CA ALA A 128 1.95 8.44 1.02
C ALA A 128 3.36 7.81 1.07
N GLY A 129 4.12 7.89 -0.03
CA GLY A 129 5.51 7.43 -0.11
C GLY A 129 6.42 8.20 0.85
N PHE A 130 6.41 9.53 0.77
CA PHE A 130 7.18 10.38 1.68
C PHE A 130 6.77 10.20 3.14
N PHE A 131 5.46 10.16 3.41
CA PHE A 131 4.95 9.95 4.76
C PHE A 131 5.43 8.62 5.35
N SER A 132 5.35 7.53 4.58
CA SER A 132 5.81 6.21 5.01
C SER A 132 7.32 6.16 5.25
N LEU A 133 8.11 6.90 4.46
CA LEU A 133 9.56 7.01 4.62
C LEU A 133 9.92 7.76 5.90
N ILE A 134 9.30 8.92 6.14
CA ILE A 134 9.52 9.70 7.36
C ILE A 134 9.15 8.85 8.58
N LEU A 135 8.03 8.14 8.52
CA LEU A 135 7.60 7.27 9.61
C LEU A 135 8.57 6.11 9.83
N ALA A 136 9.13 5.52 8.76
CA ALA A 136 10.15 4.49 8.88
C ALA A 136 11.37 5.00 9.67
N GLU A 137 11.82 6.22 9.39
CA GLU A 137 12.98 6.82 10.07
C GLU A 137 12.70 7.15 11.54
N VAL A 138 11.53 7.70 11.85
CA VAL A 138 11.11 7.96 13.24
C VAL A 138 11.03 6.64 14.02
N PHE A 139 10.46 5.59 13.44
CA PHE A 139 10.43 4.26 14.08
C PHE A 139 11.83 3.67 14.24
N ARG A 140 12.74 3.89 13.28
CA ARG A 140 14.13 3.44 13.37
C ARG A 140 14.83 4.04 14.59
N GLN A 141 14.69 5.36 14.78
CA GLN A 141 15.23 6.06 15.94
C GLN A 141 14.64 5.55 17.25
N ALA A 142 13.32 5.33 17.29
CA ALA A 142 12.65 4.79 18.47
C ALA A 142 13.12 3.37 18.83
N VAL A 143 13.41 2.53 17.83
CA VAL A 143 13.97 1.18 18.06
C VAL A 143 15.38 1.25 18.64
N LEU A 144 16.24 2.13 18.10
CA LEU A 144 17.62 2.29 18.58
C LEU A 144 17.66 2.77 20.04
N VAL A 145 16.87 3.78 20.40
CA VAL A 145 16.78 4.28 21.78
C VAL A 145 16.32 3.18 22.74
N LYS A 146 15.38 2.33 22.30
CA LYS A 146 14.93 1.19 23.09
C LYS A 146 16.02 0.15 23.29
N GLU A 147 16.76 -0.18 22.23
CA GLU A 147 17.85 -1.16 22.26
C GLU A 147 19.02 -0.70 23.13
N GLU A 148 19.39 0.59 23.07
CA GLU A 148 20.41 1.17 23.96
C GLU A 148 19.99 1.08 25.44
N ASN A 149 18.73 1.39 25.75
CA ASN A 149 18.23 1.32 27.12
C ASN A 149 18.15 -0.12 27.65
N ASP A 150 17.82 -1.10 26.80
CA ASP A 150 17.80 -2.53 27.18
C ASP A 150 19.23 -3.09 27.41
N LEU A 151 20.28 -2.49 26.85
CA LEU A 151 21.68 -2.90 27.03
C LEU A 151 22.34 -2.33 28.30
N THR A 152 21.72 -1.33 28.95
CA THR A 152 22.31 -0.65 30.11
C THR A 152 21.79 -1.17 31.46
N VAL A 153 20.82 -2.09 31.45
CA VAL A 153 20.18 -2.67 32.65
C VAL A 153 20.77 -4.03 32.98
#